data_AF-A0A3D2RE79-F1
#
_entry.id   AF-A0A3D2RE79-F1
#
_cell.length_a   1.000
_cell.length_b   1.000
_cell.length_c   1.000
_cell.angle_alpha   90.00
_cell.angle_beta   90.00
_cell.angle_gamma   90.00
#
_symmetry.space_group_name_H-M   'P 1'
#
loop_
_entity.id
_entity.type
_entity.pdbx_description
1 polymer ?
#
loop_
_entity_poly.entity_id
_entity_poly.type
_entity_poly.pdbx_seq_one_letter_code
_entity_poly.pdbx_strand_id
1 'polypeptide(L)'
;MTDKPIEWLRPDGRAYCIAEAGVNHNGDLGLAMDLVDAAVAAGADAVKFQTYNVDRLLRRDTPKAAYQVATTGEADGQFGMLEKLQLSEDEHHRLIEICAVRGIVFISTPFDEVSADLLEGFGVPLYKIPSGEITNVPLLRHVGAKHRPVILSTGMAKLGEVETAVEVLRGAGVDRLALLHCVS
;
A
#
# COMPACT_ATOMS: atom_id res chain seq x y z
N MET A 1 8.42 -5.26 22.46
CA MET A 1 9.05 -4.18 21.69
C MET A 1 10.36 -4.72 21.14
N THR A 2 10.30 -5.37 20.00
CA THR A 2 11.49 -5.84 19.28
C THR A 2 11.87 -4.76 18.28
N ASP A 3 13.09 -4.22 18.40
CA ASP A 3 13.80 -3.63 17.26
C ASP A 3 13.63 -4.64 16.09
N LYS A 4 13.12 -4.28 14.91
CA LYS A 4 13.71 -3.32 13.97
C LYS A 4 12.64 -2.90 12.94
N PRO A 5 12.27 -1.62 12.78
CA PRO A 5 11.03 -1.26 12.08
C PRO A 5 10.95 -1.83 10.67
N ILE A 6 12.01 -1.75 9.86
CA ILE A 6 12.34 -2.62 8.70
C ILE A 6 13.83 -2.42 8.45
N GLU A 7 14.71 -3.25 9.06
CA GLU A 7 16.11 -2.85 9.24
C GLU A 7 16.79 -2.56 7.90
N TRP A 8 17.16 -1.28 7.74
CA TRP A 8 17.27 -0.48 6.50
C TRP A 8 16.27 -0.93 5.40
N LEU A 9 16.58 -1.90 4.55
CA LEU A 9 15.68 -2.74 3.74
C LEU A 9 16.49 -4.04 3.40
N ARG A 10 16.94 -4.74 4.48
CA ARG A 10 17.83 -5.97 4.64
C ARG A 10 19.41 -5.99 4.62
N PRO A 11 20.12 -5.66 5.74
CA PRO A 11 21.48 -5.04 5.70
C PRO A 11 22.61 -6.04 5.49
N ASP A 12 22.21 -7.26 5.20
CA ASP A 12 23.01 -8.41 4.86
C ASP A 12 23.19 -8.56 3.35
N GLY A 13 22.71 -7.59 2.55
CA GLY A 13 22.84 -7.57 1.10
C GLY A 13 21.81 -8.42 0.36
N ARG A 14 20.83 -9.00 1.06
CA ARG A 14 19.74 -9.75 0.44
C ARG A 14 18.58 -8.82 0.07
N ALA A 15 17.82 -9.18 -0.96
CA ALA A 15 16.64 -8.43 -1.36
C ALA A 15 15.56 -8.47 -0.26
N TYR A 16 14.89 -7.33 -0.05
CA TYR A 16 13.67 -7.26 0.75
C TYR A 16 12.47 -7.62 -0.12
N CYS A 17 11.85 -8.76 0.17
CA CYS A 17 10.75 -9.32 -0.60
C CYS A 17 9.40 -8.93 0.02
N ILE A 18 8.61 -8.17 -0.74
CA ILE A 18 7.24 -7.78 -0.37
C ILE A 18 6.27 -8.62 -1.19
N ALA A 19 5.46 -9.45 -0.54
CA ALA A 19 4.34 -10.14 -1.17
C ALA A 19 3.15 -9.18 -1.29
N GLU A 20 2.78 -8.79 -2.52
CA GLU A 20 1.61 -7.95 -2.77
C GLU A 20 0.33 -8.79 -2.74
N ALA A 21 -0.37 -8.76 -1.61
CA ALA A 21 -1.75 -9.26 -1.54
C ALA A 21 -2.69 -8.30 -2.29
N GLY A 22 -2.45 -6.99 -2.16
CA GLY A 22 -3.22 -5.96 -2.86
C GLY A 22 -4.71 -6.09 -2.55
N VAL A 23 -5.51 -6.30 -3.61
CA VAL A 23 -6.96 -6.57 -3.54
C VAL A 23 -7.30 -8.03 -3.93
N ASN A 24 -6.32 -8.93 -4.00
CA ASN A 24 -6.51 -10.32 -4.43
C ASN A 24 -7.32 -11.18 -3.44
N HIS A 25 -7.63 -10.62 -2.27
CA HIS A 25 -8.53 -11.21 -1.29
C HIS A 25 -10.01 -11.12 -1.69
N ASN A 26 -10.36 -10.38 -2.77
CA ASN A 26 -11.73 -10.29 -3.27
C ASN A 26 -12.78 -9.85 -2.23
N GLY A 27 -12.37 -9.06 -1.23
CA GLY A 27 -13.24 -8.67 -0.11
C GLY A 27 -13.49 -9.75 0.94
N ASP A 28 -12.82 -10.91 0.84
CA ASP A 28 -12.95 -12.02 1.78
C ASP A 28 -11.79 -12.05 2.78
N LEU A 29 -12.11 -11.88 4.07
CA LEU A 29 -11.10 -11.88 5.14
C LEU A 29 -10.39 -13.24 5.28
N GLY A 30 -11.08 -14.36 5.02
CA GLY A 30 -10.49 -15.69 5.07
C GLY A 30 -9.39 -15.83 4.01
N LEU A 31 -9.69 -15.44 2.77
CA LEU A 31 -8.73 -15.40 1.68
C LEU A 31 -7.59 -14.41 1.95
N ALA A 32 -7.87 -13.27 2.58
CA ALA A 32 -6.82 -12.35 3.01
C ALA A 32 -5.85 -12.99 4.01
N MET A 33 -6.36 -13.78 4.96
CA MET A 33 -5.53 -14.54 5.90
C MET A 33 -4.76 -15.67 5.21
N ASP A 34 -5.36 -16.37 4.25
CA ASP A 34 -4.67 -17.40 3.44
C ASP A 34 -3.51 -16.79 2.63
N LEU A 35 -3.67 -15.56 2.13
CA LEU A 35 -2.61 -14.82 1.45
C LEU A 35 -1.45 -14.46 2.40
N VAL A 36 -1.73 -14.16 3.67
CA VAL A 36 -0.68 -13.97 4.69
C VAL A 36 0.08 -15.28 4.91
N ASP A 37 -0.64 -16.39 5.09
CA ASP A 37 -0.01 -17.71 5.28
C ASP A 37 0.83 -18.12 4.06
N ALA A 38 0.37 -17.83 2.85
CA ALA A 38 1.14 -18.05 1.61
C ALA A 38 2.41 -17.18 1.54
N ALA A 39 2.33 -15.91 1.94
CA ALA A 39 3.50 -15.02 1.98
C ALA A 39 4.55 -15.51 2.99
N VAL A 40 4.12 -15.99 4.15
CA VAL A 40 4.99 -16.59 5.18
C VAL A 40 5.64 -17.86 4.65
N ALA A 41 4.86 -18.77 4.05
CA ALA A 41 5.36 -20.01 3.47
C ALA A 41 6.39 -19.78 2.35
N ALA A 42 6.24 -18.69 1.59
CA ALA A 42 7.18 -18.27 0.56
C ALA A 42 8.45 -17.61 1.11
N GLY A 43 8.50 -17.29 2.40
CA GLY A 43 9.62 -16.59 3.04
C GLY A 43 9.68 -15.10 2.70
N ALA A 44 8.53 -14.47 2.43
CA ALA A 44 8.47 -13.03 2.23
C ALA A 44 8.79 -12.28 3.53
N ASP A 45 9.42 -11.10 3.42
CA ASP A 45 9.76 -10.27 4.57
C ASP A 45 8.55 -9.42 5.02
N ALA A 46 7.69 -9.05 4.07
CA ALA A 46 6.45 -8.33 4.34
C ALA A 46 5.32 -8.81 3.43
N VAL A 47 4.08 -8.67 3.90
CA VAL A 47 2.87 -8.76 3.09
C VAL A 47 2.22 -7.39 3.01
N LYS A 48 1.80 -7.01 1.79
CA LYS A 48 1.24 -5.70 1.50
C LYS A 48 -0.20 -5.75 1.04
N PHE A 49 -1.04 -4.94 1.69
CA PHE A 49 -2.42 -4.70 1.30
C PHE A 49 -2.61 -3.28 0.75
N GLN A 50 -3.85 -2.93 0.41
CA GLN A 50 -4.23 -1.60 -0.06
C GLN A 50 -5.32 -1.04 0.87
N THR A 51 -5.14 0.21 1.30
CA THR A 51 -6.06 0.92 2.19
C THR A 51 -6.55 2.16 1.48
N TYR A 52 -7.84 2.21 1.19
CA TYR A 52 -8.47 3.32 0.48
C TYR A 52 -9.88 3.53 0.99
N ASN A 53 -10.38 4.75 0.83
CA ASN A 53 -11.80 5.05 0.94
C ASN A 53 -12.39 5.21 -0.47
N VAL A 54 -13.31 4.35 -0.87
CA VAL A 54 -13.88 4.32 -2.22
C VAL A 54 -14.55 5.65 -2.62
N ASP A 55 -15.23 6.33 -1.69
CA ASP A 55 -15.88 7.62 -1.93
C ASP A 55 -14.87 8.76 -2.19
N ARG A 56 -13.62 8.61 -1.71
CA ARG A 56 -12.54 9.58 -1.93
C ARG A 56 -11.65 9.23 -3.12
N LEU A 57 -11.49 7.95 -3.40
CA LEU A 57 -10.57 7.45 -4.41
C LEU A 57 -11.07 7.73 -5.83
N LEU A 58 -12.38 7.63 -6.07
CA LEU A 58 -12.92 7.79 -7.42
C LEU A 58 -14.33 8.37 -7.43
N ARG A 59 -14.70 8.93 -8.59
CA ARG A 59 -16.08 9.37 -8.83
C ARG A 59 -16.98 8.18 -9.07
N ARG A 60 -18.23 8.25 -8.61
CA ARG A 60 -19.21 7.15 -8.74
C ARG A 60 -19.46 6.71 -10.19
N ASP A 61 -19.25 7.59 -11.15
CA ASP A 61 -19.43 7.36 -12.60
C ASP A 61 -18.15 6.89 -13.32
N THR A 62 -17.06 6.61 -12.57
CA THR A 62 -15.80 6.18 -13.17
C THR A 62 -15.97 4.82 -13.86
N PRO A 63 -15.71 4.71 -15.18
CA PRO A 63 -15.79 3.44 -15.89
C PRO A 63 -14.64 2.52 -15.48
N LYS A 64 -14.86 1.20 -15.57
CA LYS A 64 -13.79 0.22 -15.37
C LYS A 64 -12.75 0.32 -16.48
N ALA A 65 -11.50 0.01 -16.18
CA ALA A 65 -10.49 -0.14 -17.22
C ALA A 65 -10.80 -1.35 -18.13
N ALA A 66 -10.36 -1.31 -19.38
CA ALA A 66 -10.69 -2.35 -20.37
C ALA A 66 -10.33 -3.78 -19.91
N TYR A 67 -9.19 -3.95 -19.23
CA TYR A 67 -8.78 -5.25 -18.70
C TYR A 67 -9.67 -5.73 -17.54
N GLN A 68 -10.23 -4.80 -16.75
CA GLN A 68 -11.15 -5.13 -15.65
C GLN A 68 -12.51 -5.52 -16.19
N VAL A 69 -12.98 -4.84 -17.25
CA VAL A 69 -14.19 -5.23 -17.99
C VAL A 69 -14.04 -6.63 -18.56
N ALA A 70 -12.89 -6.94 -19.17
CA ALA A 70 -12.63 -8.26 -19.74
C ALA A 70 -12.66 -9.39 -18.68
N THR A 71 -12.31 -9.07 -17.42
CA THR A 71 -12.20 -10.07 -16.35
C THR A 71 -13.47 -10.20 -15.51
N THR A 72 -14.17 -9.09 -15.27
CA THR A 72 -15.29 -9.00 -14.30
C THR A 72 -16.61 -8.57 -14.92
N GLY A 73 -16.63 -8.30 -16.23
CA GLY A 73 -17.76 -7.67 -16.92
C GLY A 73 -17.91 -6.18 -16.57
N GLU A 74 -18.88 -5.54 -17.23
CA GLU A 74 -19.14 -4.10 -17.07
C GLU A 74 -19.97 -3.77 -15.81
N ALA A 75 -20.59 -4.77 -15.19
CA ALA A 75 -21.49 -4.58 -14.06
C ALA A 75 -20.81 -3.88 -12.88
N ASP A 76 -21.57 -3.03 -12.18
CA ASP A 76 -21.21 -2.28 -10.97
C ASP A 76 -20.15 -1.17 -11.13
N GLY A 77 -19.64 -0.92 -12.34
CA GLY A 77 -18.64 0.13 -12.59
C GLY A 77 -17.35 -0.02 -11.76
N GLN A 78 -16.48 1.00 -11.77
CA GLN A 78 -15.25 0.95 -10.98
C GLN A 78 -15.55 1.08 -9.47
N PHE A 79 -16.58 1.86 -9.12
CA PHE A 79 -17.00 2.11 -7.74
C PHE A 79 -17.50 0.87 -7.04
N GLY A 80 -18.51 0.19 -7.59
CA GLY A 80 -19.08 -0.99 -6.93
C GLY A 80 -18.12 -2.17 -6.87
N MET A 81 -17.14 -2.23 -7.79
CA MET A 81 -16.05 -3.19 -7.68
C MET A 81 -15.12 -2.87 -6.51
N LEU A 82 -14.65 -1.63 -6.37
CA LEU A 82 -13.72 -1.26 -5.30
C LEU A 82 -14.39 -1.21 -3.93
N GLU A 83 -15.68 -0.88 -3.85
CA GLU A 83 -16.46 -0.95 -2.61
C GLU A 83 -16.44 -2.37 -2.03
N LYS A 84 -16.59 -3.41 -2.87
CA LYS A 84 -16.51 -4.82 -2.46
C LYS A 84 -15.12 -5.27 -2.03
N LEU A 85 -14.08 -4.56 -2.46
CA LEU A 85 -12.69 -4.89 -2.19
C LEU A 85 -12.12 -4.10 -1.01
N GLN A 86 -12.87 -3.13 -0.47
CA GLN A 86 -12.42 -2.28 0.61
C GLN A 86 -12.45 -3.05 1.93
N LEU A 87 -11.28 -3.20 2.57
CA LEU A 87 -11.18 -3.75 3.91
C LEU A 87 -11.64 -2.73 4.95
N SER A 88 -12.45 -3.16 5.90
CA SER A 88 -12.86 -2.40 7.08
C SER A 88 -11.71 -2.25 8.09
N GLU A 89 -11.85 -1.34 9.04
CA GLU A 89 -10.88 -1.13 10.12
C GLU A 89 -10.70 -2.39 10.99
N ASP A 90 -11.79 -3.10 11.32
CA ASP A 90 -11.75 -4.36 12.08
C ASP A 90 -10.99 -5.46 11.31
N GLU A 91 -11.18 -5.55 9.99
CA GLU A 91 -10.45 -6.49 9.14
C GLU A 91 -8.96 -6.15 9.09
N HIS A 92 -8.59 -4.88 9.01
CA HIS A 92 -7.19 -4.46 9.11
C HIS A 92 -6.58 -4.87 10.46
N HIS A 93 -7.27 -4.62 11.57
CA HIS A 93 -6.80 -5.06 12.89
C HIS A 93 -6.55 -6.56 12.95
N ARG A 94 -7.47 -7.35 12.39
CA ARG A 94 -7.33 -8.81 12.37
C ARG A 94 -6.16 -9.27 11.49
N LEU A 95 -5.93 -8.60 10.36
CA LEU A 95 -4.79 -8.87 9.48
C LEU A 95 -3.45 -8.49 10.13
N ILE A 96 -3.41 -7.38 10.86
CA ILE A 96 -2.21 -6.96 11.59
C ILE A 96 -1.88 -7.95 12.70
N GLU A 97 -2.89 -8.40 13.45
CA GLU A 97 -2.74 -9.41 14.50
C GLU A 97 -2.21 -10.73 13.93
N ILE A 98 -2.78 -11.24 12.84
CA ILE A 98 -2.31 -12.50 12.24
C ILE A 98 -0.89 -12.36 11.70
N CYS A 99 -0.53 -11.23 11.07
CA CYS A 99 0.83 -10.97 10.62
C CYS A 99 1.83 -11.00 11.79
N ALA A 100 1.47 -10.37 12.91
CA ALA A 100 2.28 -10.39 14.13
C ALA A 100 2.47 -11.80 14.70
N VAL A 101 1.39 -12.61 14.75
CA VAL A 101 1.45 -14.02 15.19
C VAL A 101 2.32 -14.87 14.27
N ARG A 102 2.28 -14.62 12.96
CA ARG A 102 3.06 -15.36 11.95
C ARG A 102 4.49 -14.85 11.79
N GLY A 103 4.84 -13.72 12.40
CA GLY A 103 6.17 -13.14 12.32
C GLY A 103 6.50 -12.51 10.96
N ILE A 104 5.50 -12.05 10.20
CA ILE A 104 5.67 -11.31 8.94
C ILE A 104 5.26 -9.85 9.13
N VAL A 105 5.94 -8.92 8.45
CA VAL A 105 5.62 -7.49 8.56
C VAL A 105 4.37 -7.17 7.73
N PHE A 106 3.36 -6.58 8.38
CA PHE A 106 2.23 -5.97 7.67
C PHE A 106 2.63 -4.58 7.18
N ILE A 107 2.39 -4.31 5.90
CA ILE A 107 2.44 -2.95 5.32
C ILE A 107 1.20 -2.72 4.44
N SER A 108 0.92 -1.46 4.13
CA SER A 108 -0.18 -1.11 3.22
C SER A 108 0.14 0.13 2.40
N THR A 109 -0.62 0.31 1.33
CA THR A 109 -0.61 1.48 0.46
C THR A 109 -1.83 2.35 0.76
N PRO A 110 -1.70 3.57 1.32
CA PRO A 110 -2.80 4.53 1.37
C PRO A 110 -2.99 5.20 0.01
N PHE A 111 -4.25 5.46 -0.36
CA PHE A 111 -4.59 6.21 -1.59
C PHE A 111 -5.18 7.60 -1.31
N ASP A 112 -5.33 7.97 -0.04
CA ASP A 112 -5.85 9.27 0.40
C ASP A 112 -5.38 9.56 1.83
N GLU A 113 -5.56 10.80 2.30
CA GLU A 113 -5.08 11.24 3.61
C GLU A 113 -5.76 10.53 4.78
N VAL A 114 -7.04 10.18 4.63
CA VAL A 114 -7.82 9.47 5.66
C VAL A 114 -7.29 8.04 5.79
N SER A 115 -7.03 7.39 4.66
CA SER A 115 -6.40 6.08 4.62
C SER A 115 -4.97 6.11 5.20
N ALA A 116 -4.21 7.18 4.97
CA ALA A 116 -2.88 7.36 5.58
C ALA A 116 -2.95 7.56 7.10
N ASP A 117 -3.96 8.29 7.59
CA ASP A 117 -4.22 8.48 9.03
C ASP A 117 -4.64 7.19 9.71
N LEU A 118 -5.49 6.38 9.05
CA LEU A 118 -5.88 5.06 9.54
C LEU A 118 -4.65 4.15 9.72
N LEU A 119 -3.75 4.12 8.73
CA LEU A 119 -2.51 3.37 8.82
C LEU A 119 -1.57 3.88 9.93
N GLU A 120 -1.51 5.19 10.17
CA GLU A 120 -0.75 5.71 11.32
C GLU A 120 -1.36 5.25 12.64
N GLY A 121 -2.70 5.22 12.74
CA GLY A 121 -3.42 4.70 13.90
C GLY A 121 -3.09 3.24 14.21
N PHE A 122 -2.82 2.44 13.19
CA PHE A 122 -2.35 1.06 13.34
C PHE A 122 -0.87 0.92 13.69
N GLY A 123 -0.10 2.01 13.61
CA GLY A 123 1.33 2.01 13.89
C GLY A 123 2.17 1.26 12.84
N VAL A 124 1.80 1.36 11.56
CA VAL A 124 2.58 0.72 10.48
C VAL A 124 4.05 1.17 10.47
N PRO A 125 4.99 0.27 10.13
CA PRO A 125 6.41 0.60 10.23
C PRO A 125 6.91 1.50 9.09
N LEU A 126 6.19 1.56 7.95
CA LEU A 126 6.45 2.44 6.81
C LEU A 126 5.20 2.64 5.96
N TYR A 127 5.27 3.59 5.03
CA TYR A 127 4.28 3.76 3.96
C TYR A 127 4.79 3.28 2.60
N LYS A 128 3.92 2.61 1.84
CA LYS A 128 4.11 2.40 0.41
C LYS A 128 3.29 3.43 -0.38
N ILE A 129 3.91 4.20 -1.25
CA ILE A 129 3.22 5.08 -2.21
C ILE A 129 3.23 4.41 -3.59
N PRO A 130 2.08 4.20 -4.24
CA PRO A 130 1.99 3.54 -5.54
C PRO A 130 2.35 4.51 -6.68
N SER A 131 2.66 3.98 -7.86
CA SER A 131 3.00 4.79 -9.04
C SER A 131 1.91 5.81 -9.40
N GLY A 132 0.63 5.45 -9.23
CA GLY A 132 -0.50 6.32 -9.55
C GLY A 132 -0.58 7.60 -8.70
N GLU A 133 0.04 7.61 -7.51
CA GLU A 133 -0.02 8.74 -6.59
C GLU A 133 1.28 9.56 -6.55
N ILE A 134 2.26 9.28 -7.43
CA ILE A 134 3.57 9.95 -7.41
C ILE A 134 3.48 11.47 -7.64
N THR A 135 2.44 11.95 -8.33
CA THR A 135 2.19 13.39 -8.55
C THR A 135 1.18 13.97 -7.56
N ASN A 136 0.65 13.17 -6.63
CA ASN A 136 -0.31 13.61 -5.61
C ASN A 136 0.41 14.32 -4.46
N VAL A 137 0.84 15.56 -4.70
CA VAL A 137 1.56 16.39 -3.72
C VAL A 137 0.84 16.52 -2.36
N PRO A 138 -0.49 16.71 -2.29
CA PRO A 138 -1.22 16.69 -1.01
C PRO A 138 -0.99 15.41 -0.20
N LEU A 139 -1.18 14.24 -0.81
CA LEU A 139 -0.96 12.95 -0.15
C LEU A 139 0.51 12.77 0.27
N LEU A 140 1.46 13.11 -0.61
CA LEU A 140 2.89 13.00 -0.30
C LEU A 140 3.30 13.85 0.89
N ARG A 141 2.80 15.10 0.99
CA ARG A 141 3.05 15.96 2.15
C ARG A 141 2.42 15.40 3.43
N HIS A 142 1.19 14.91 3.32
CA HIS A 142 0.47 14.34 4.46
C HIS A 142 1.17 13.10 5.03
N VAL A 143 1.59 12.19 4.16
CA VAL A 143 2.38 11.00 4.54
C VAL A 143 3.75 11.41 5.08
N GLY A 144 4.42 12.38 4.46
CA GLY A 144 5.75 12.80 4.90
C GLY A 144 5.76 13.41 6.31
N ALA A 145 4.70 14.14 6.68
CA ALA A 145 4.53 14.72 8.00
C ALA A 145 4.37 13.68 9.14
N LYS A 146 4.22 12.39 8.81
CA LYS A 146 4.20 11.29 9.78
C LYS A 146 5.60 10.83 10.21
N HIS A 147 6.65 11.32 9.54
CA HIS A 147 8.05 10.98 9.83
C HIS A 147 8.36 9.47 9.79
N ARG A 148 7.58 8.71 9.00
CA ARG A 148 7.81 7.28 8.76
C ARG A 148 8.68 7.09 7.51
N PRO A 149 9.42 5.97 7.40
CA PRO A 149 10.03 5.56 6.15
C PRO A 149 9.00 5.43 5.02
N VAL A 150 9.44 5.63 3.78
CA VAL A 150 8.59 5.52 2.59
C VAL A 150 9.24 4.65 1.52
N ILE A 151 8.45 3.80 0.89
CA ILE A 151 8.77 3.17 -0.39
C ILE A 151 7.90 3.82 -1.47
N LEU A 152 8.50 4.40 -2.50
CA LEU A 152 7.80 5.07 -3.60
C LEU A 152 8.01 4.28 -4.90
N SER A 153 6.94 3.84 -5.56
CA SER A 153 7.04 3.32 -6.92
C SER A 153 7.03 4.46 -7.94
N THR A 154 7.83 4.33 -8.99
CA THR A 154 8.05 5.40 -9.99
C THR A 154 7.58 5.02 -11.39
N GLY A 155 6.57 4.15 -11.49
CA GLY A 155 5.95 3.83 -12.79
C GLY A 155 5.15 5.01 -13.33
N MET A 156 4.95 5.07 -14.65
CA MET A 156 4.24 6.16 -15.35
C MET A 156 4.85 7.57 -15.18
N ALA A 157 6.00 7.69 -14.52
CA ALA A 157 6.60 8.98 -14.18
C ALA A 157 7.84 9.29 -15.02
N LYS A 158 8.00 10.57 -15.37
CA LYS A 158 9.25 11.14 -15.87
C LYS A 158 10.20 11.42 -14.70
N LEU A 159 11.49 11.54 -15.01
CA LEU A 159 12.52 11.81 -13.99
C LEU A 159 12.24 13.08 -13.16
N GLY A 160 11.72 14.15 -13.78
CA GLY A 160 11.37 15.38 -13.05
C GLY A 160 10.16 15.24 -12.12
N GLU A 161 9.23 14.31 -12.42
CA GLU A 161 8.11 13.99 -11.52
C GLU A 161 8.61 13.18 -10.31
N VAL A 162 9.57 12.27 -10.54
CA VAL A 162 10.26 11.55 -9.46
C VAL A 162 11.04 12.51 -8.57
N GLU A 163 11.78 13.46 -9.16
CA GLU A 163 12.51 14.50 -8.42
C GLU A 163 11.57 15.33 -7.54
N THR A 164 10.47 15.82 -8.11
CA THR A 164 9.44 16.56 -7.37
C THR A 164 8.87 15.75 -6.20
N ALA A 165 8.55 14.47 -6.42
CA ALA A 165 8.02 13.60 -5.37
C ALA A 165 9.03 13.38 -4.23
N VAL A 166 10.31 13.20 -4.57
CA VAL A 166 11.39 13.08 -3.59
C VAL A 166 11.53 14.36 -2.78
N GLU A 167 11.58 15.54 -3.42
CA GLU A 167 11.66 16.83 -2.73
C GLU A 167 10.50 17.05 -1.77
N VAL A 168 9.28 16.74 -2.20
CA VAL A 168 8.09 16.86 -1.36
C VAL A 168 8.17 15.96 -0.13
N LEU A 169 8.50 14.67 -0.32
CA LEU A 169 8.61 13.71 0.79
C LEU A 169 9.73 14.09 1.77
N ARG A 170 10.90 14.48 1.26
CA ARG A 170 12.03 14.92 2.09
C ARG A 170 11.69 16.20 2.86
N GLY A 171 11.15 17.20 2.18
CA GLY A 171 10.76 18.47 2.80
C GLY A 171 9.65 18.34 3.83
N ALA A 172 8.81 17.30 3.72
CA ALA A 172 7.75 17.01 4.69
C ALA A 172 8.22 16.18 5.91
N GLY A 173 9.43 15.60 5.87
CA GLY A 173 10.01 14.91 7.03
C GLY A 173 10.36 13.44 6.85
N VAL A 174 10.42 12.92 5.62
CA VAL A 174 10.83 11.54 5.34
C VAL A 174 12.36 11.41 5.32
N ASP A 175 12.92 10.75 6.32
CA ASP A 175 14.38 10.51 6.42
C ASP A 175 14.85 9.25 5.69
N ARG A 176 13.98 8.26 5.53
CA ARG A 176 14.28 7.00 4.83
C ARG A 176 13.34 6.81 3.66
N LEU A 177 13.90 6.85 2.45
CA LEU A 177 13.15 6.74 1.20
C LEU A 177 13.79 5.70 0.30
N ALA A 178 12.99 4.75 -0.20
CA ALA A 178 13.37 3.83 -1.24
C ALA A 178 12.54 4.09 -2.51
N LEU A 179 13.19 4.09 -3.67
CA LEU A 179 12.54 4.25 -4.97
C LEU A 179 12.50 2.89 -5.67
N LEU A 180 11.32 2.49 -6.14
CA LEU A 180 11.12 1.27 -6.91
C LEU A 180 10.82 1.62 -8.36
N HIS A 181 11.71 1.19 -9.26
CA HIS A 181 11.36 1.15 -10.68
C HIS A 181 10.11 0.26 -10.85
N CYS A 182 9.19 0.69 -11.71
CA CYS A 182 7.93 0.01 -11.97
C CYS A 182 7.47 0.30 -13.40
N VAL A 183 6.89 -0.71 -14.05
CA VAL A 183 6.10 -0.55 -15.28
C VAL A 183 4.66 -0.83 -14.87
N SER A 184 3.76 0.13 -15.12
CA SER A 184 2.36 0.08 -14.71
C SER A 184 1.45 0.03 -15.92
#